data_AF-A0AAV8P222-F1
#
_entry.id   AF-A0AAV8P222-F1
#
_cell.length_a   1.000
_cell.length_b   1.000
_cell.length_c   1.000
_cell.angle_alpha   90.00
_cell.angle_beta   90.00
_cell.angle_gamma   90.00
#
_symmetry.space_group_name_H-M   'P 1'
#
loop_
_entity.id
_entity.type
_entity.pdbx_description
1 polymer ?
#
loop_
_entity_poly.entity_id
_entity_poly.type
_entity_poly.pdbx_seq_one_letter_code
_entity_poly.pdbx_strand_id
1 'polypeptide(L)'
;MGGTPIRARKATAPFVVALCHPLHRDAGSRQLRIQLDQLRAEEEATRSKANAARLRLMRLTEAAENLRSRAAMSIQVGKETEARELLIQKKKLMQALKNSKNRIEVLDKLSSKINEAISLKETQLIGQVAIQPEDNISDSYGQIHFVSPKEDTVEVSKSKDPSILSEQKEAKQKQMNEKLEKLSEILKDVLSIRERL
;
A
#
# COMPACT_ATOMS: atom_id res chain seq x y z
N MET A 1 -41.93 -66.23 12.26
CA MET A 1 -40.68 -65.67 12.79
C MET A 1 -40.13 -64.69 11.77
N GLY A 2 -39.85 -63.43 12.18
CA GLY A 2 -39.08 -62.48 11.38
C GLY A 2 -39.87 -61.33 10.78
N GLY A 3 -40.29 -60.38 11.60
CA GLY A 3 -40.52 -59.01 11.15
C GLY A 3 -39.20 -58.24 11.10
N THR A 4 -39.10 -57.24 10.21
CA THR A 4 -38.14 -56.13 10.34
C THR A 4 -38.74 -54.84 9.78
N PRO A 5 -38.34 -53.67 10.31
CA PRO A 5 -39.20 -52.49 10.36
C PRO A 5 -38.88 -51.43 9.32
N ILE A 6 -39.89 -50.60 9.05
CA ILE A 6 -39.85 -49.37 8.27
C ILE A 6 -38.94 -48.36 8.97
N ARG A 7 -37.79 -48.02 8.36
CA ARG A 7 -36.87 -47.00 8.86
C ARG A 7 -37.30 -45.62 8.35
N ALA A 8 -37.97 -44.87 9.22
CA ALA A 8 -38.26 -43.45 9.01
C ALA A 8 -36.94 -42.68 8.80
N ARG A 9 -36.85 -41.96 7.67
CA ARG A 9 -35.78 -41.00 7.43
C ARG A 9 -36.08 -39.75 8.24
N LYS A 10 -35.30 -39.50 9.30
CA LYS A 10 -35.29 -38.22 10.02
C LYS A 10 -34.83 -37.13 9.06
N ALA A 11 -35.70 -36.14 8.83
CA ALA A 11 -35.34 -34.92 8.14
C ALA A 11 -34.24 -34.22 8.95
N THR A 12 -33.06 -34.10 8.35
CA THR A 12 -31.96 -33.29 8.89
C THR A 12 -32.24 -31.86 8.46
N ALA A 13 -32.60 -31.00 9.43
CA ALA A 13 -32.78 -29.58 9.16
C ALA A 13 -31.47 -28.98 8.64
N PRO A 14 -31.49 -28.10 7.63
CA PRO A 14 -30.30 -27.41 7.19
C PRO A 14 -29.83 -26.49 8.34
N PHE A 15 -28.58 -26.69 8.75
CA PHE A 15 -27.88 -25.78 9.65
C PHE A 15 -27.65 -24.48 8.87
N VAL A 16 -28.60 -23.54 8.95
CA VAL A 16 -28.43 -22.20 8.42
C VAL A 16 -27.42 -21.51 9.33
N VAL A 17 -26.16 -21.52 8.92
CA VAL A 17 -25.15 -20.62 9.47
C VAL A 17 -25.57 -19.21 9.06
N ALA A 18 -26.39 -18.57 9.88
CA ALA A 18 -26.65 -17.15 9.81
C ALA A 18 -25.38 -16.43 10.26
N LEU A 19 -24.40 -16.30 9.37
CA LEU A 19 -23.29 -15.37 9.53
C LEU A 19 -23.79 -13.95 9.21
N CYS A 20 -24.73 -13.46 10.01
CA CYS A 20 -25.18 -12.08 9.97
C CYS A 20 -24.83 -11.42 11.29
N HIS A 21 -23.58 -10.97 11.41
CA HIS A 21 -23.25 -9.88 12.33
C HIS A 21 -23.36 -8.56 11.54
N PRO A 22 -24.32 -7.67 11.84
CA PRO A 22 -24.37 -6.35 11.25
C PRO A 22 -23.17 -5.51 11.71
N LEU A 23 -22.32 -5.19 10.74
CA LEU A 23 -21.12 -4.37 10.80
C LEU A 23 -21.40 -2.90 11.20
N HIS A 24 -21.66 -2.59 12.48
CA HIS A 24 -21.97 -1.22 12.90
C HIS A 24 -20.87 -0.47 13.69
N ARG A 25 -19.58 -0.76 13.47
CA ARG A 25 -18.48 0.08 14.00
C ARG A 25 -17.22 0.21 13.10
N ASP A 26 -17.37 -0.06 11.80
CA ASP A 26 -16.25 -0.21 10.85
C ASP A 26 -16.30 0.79 9.67
N ALA A 27 -17.13 1.84 9.72
CA ALA A 27 -17.19 2.84 8.65
C ALA A 27 -15.84 3.58 8.43
N GLY A 28 -15.12 3.89 9.52
CA GLY A 28 -13.80 4.54 9.45
C GLY A 28 -12.70 3.62 8.88
N SER A 29 -12.64 2.36 9.34
CA SER A 29 -11.68 1.37 8.83
C SER A 29 -11.98 0.98 7.37
N ARG A 30 -13.25 0.85 6.98
CA ARG A 30 -13.66 0.68 5.57
C ARG A 30 -13.20 1.82 4.69
N GLN A 31 -13.40 3.07 5.11
CA GLN A 31 -12.98 4.24 4.34
C GLN A 31 -11.46 4.27 4.16
N LEU A 32 -10.69 3.93 5.20
CA LEU A 32 -9.23 3.84 5.10
C LEU A 32 -8.78 2.74 4.14
N ARG A 33 -9.44 1.57 4.14
CA ARG A 33 -9.17 0.49 3.19
C ARG A 33 -9.40 0.92 1.74
N ILE A 34 -10.53 1.58 1.47
CA ILE A 34 -10.83 2.13 0.14
C ILE A 34 -9.76 3.13 -0.31
N GLN A 35 -9.35 4.04 0.56
CA GLN A 35 -8.27 4.99 0.25
C GLN A 35 -6.93 4.31 0.02
N LEU A 36 -6.65 3.22 0.73
CA LEU A 36 -5.43 2.44 0.56
C LEU A 36 -5.41 1.72 -0.79
N ASP A 37 -6.54 1.11 -1.17
CA ASP A 37 -6.70 0.44 -2.46
C ASP A 37 -6.54 1.45 -3.62
N GLN A 38 -7.09 2.66 -3.47
CA GLN A 38 -6.89 3.76 -4.42
C GLN A 38 -5.42 4.13 -4.56
N LEU A 39 -4.69 4.34 -3.45
CA LEU A 39 -3.26 4.65 -3.50
C LEU A 39 -2.43 3.53 -4.13
N ARG A 40 -2.77 2.27 -3.86
CA ARG A 40 -2.08 1.10 -4.46
C ARG A 40 -2.32 1.03 -5.97
N ALA A 41 -3.55 1.28 -6.42
CA ALA A 41 -3.84 1.36 -7.85
C ALA A 41 -3.06 2.52 -8.53
N GLU A 42 -2.94 3.66 -7.86
CA GLU A 42 -2.15 4.79 -8.34
C GLU A 42 -0.64 4.50 -8.37
N GLU A 43 -0.12 3.78 -7.38
CA GLU A 43 1.28 3.31 -7.34
C GLU A 43 1.56 2.41 -8.54
N GLU A 44 0.71 1.41 -8.78
CA GLU A 44 0.87 0.46 -9.87
C GLU A 44 0.81 1.15 -11.23
N ALA A 45 -0.12 2.10 -11.40
CA ALA A 45 -0.21 2.92 -12.61
C ALA A 45 1.04 3.79 -12.81
N THR A 46 1.58 4.37 -11.73
CA THR A 46 2.80 5.20 -11.76
C THR A 46 4.01 4.35 -12.13
N ARG A 47 4.16 3.18 -11.52
CA ARG A 47 5.23 2.22 -11.81
C ARG A 47 5.18 1.72 -13.25
N SER A 48 3.98 1.43 -13.75
CA SER A 48 3.75 1.03 -15.14
C SER A 48 4.16 2.13 -16.13
N LYS A 49 3.81 3.39 -15.84
CA LYS A 49 4.27 4.54 -16.64
C LYS A 49 5.79 4.69 -16.60
N ALA A 50 6.43 4.46 -15.46
CA ALA A 50 7.89 4.55 -15.33
C ALA A 50 8.58 3.48 -16.18
N ASN A 51 8.06 2.25 -16.15
CA ASN A 51 8.57 1.15 -16.96
C ASN A 51 8.40 1.40 -18.47
N ALA A 52 7.28 1.97 -18.89
CA ALA A 52 7.10 2.38 -20.28
C ALA A 52 8.12 3.46 -20.70
N ALA A 53 8.41 4.42 -19.83
CA ALA A 53 9.44 5.44 -20.07
C ALA A 53 10.87 4.85 -20.11
N ARG A 54 11.17 3.83 -19.29
CA ARG A 54 12.43 3.08 -19.34
C ARG A 54 12.58 2.32 -20.66
N LEU A 55 11.53 1.64 -21.11
CA LEU A 55 11.53 0.96 -22.41
C LEU A 55 11.78 1.95 -23.56
N ARG A 56 11.15 3.13 -23.51
CA ARG A 56 11.38 4.20 -24.48
C ARG A 56 12.83 4.69 -24.44
N LEU A 57 13.39 4.90 -23.25
CA LEU A 57 14.78 5.31 -23.06
C LEU A 57 15.75 4.31 -23.69
N MET A 58 15.53 3.01 -23.48
CA MET A 58 16.32 1.93 -24.08
C MET A 58 16.30 2.01 -25.61
N ARG A 59 15.11 2.08 -26.21
CA ARG A 59 14.94 2.17 -27.68
C ARG A 59 15.56 3.44 -28.27
N LEU A 60 15.42 4.57 -27.58
CA LEU A 60 16.05 5.83 -28.00
C LEU A 60 17.59 5.72 -27.95
N THR A 61 18.14 5.10 -26.91
CA THR A 61 19.58 4.90 -26.78
C THR A 61 20.12 4.04 -27.93
N GLU A 62 19.43 2.94 -28.25
CA GLU A 62 19.76 2.08 -29.39
C GLU A 62 19.73 2.87 -30.72
N ALA A 63 18.66 3.62 -30.97
CA ALA A 63 18.56 4.45 -32.17
C ALA A 63 19.65 5.53 -32.26
N ALA A 64 20.06 6.11 -31.12
CA ALA A 64 21.14 7.10 -31.06
C ALA A 64 22.51 6.50 -31.47
N GLU A 65 22.79 5.27 -31.03
CA GLU A 65 24.00 4.55 -31.40
C GLU A 65 23.96 4.11 -32.86
N ASN A 66 22.81 3.67 -33.38
CA ASN A 66 22.66 3.36 -34.81
C ASN A 66 22.93 4.59 -35.70
N LEU A 67 22.41 5.76 -35.34
CA LEU A 67 22.70 7.01 -36.08
C LEU A 67 24.19 7.38 -35.99
N ARG A 68 24.82 7.16 -34.84
CA ARG A 68 26.27 7.39 -34.66
C ARG A 68 27.09 6.48 -35.57
N SER A 69 26.81 5.18 -35.56
CA SER A 69 27.51 4.19 -36.36
C SER A 69 27.35 4.47 -37.86
N ARG A 70 26.13 4.81 -38.30
CA ARG A 70 25.87 5.22 -39.69
C ARG A 70 26.64 6.48 -40.08
N ALA A 71 26.63 7.51 -39.23
CA ALA A 71 27.40 8.74 -39.50
C ALA A 71 28.90 8.45 -39.63
N ALA A 72 29.44 7.58 -38.77
CA ALA A 72 30.85 7.16 -38.86
C ALA A 72 31.16 6.44 -40.19
N MET A 73 30.28 5.54 -40.64
CA MET A 73 30.44 4.88 -41.94
C MET A 73 30.34 5.87 -43.11
N SER A 74 29.38 6.80 -43.09
CA SER A 74 29.26 7.83 -44.14
C SER A 74 30.52 8.69 -44.22
N ILE A 75 31.17 9.02 -43.10
CA ILE A 75 32.46 9.73 -43.09
C ILE A 75 33.56 8.88 -43.77
N GLN A 76 33.66 7.59 -43.44
CA GLN A 76 34.66 6.70 -44.03
C GLN A 76 34.52 6.56 -45.55
N VAL A 77 33.28 6.59 -46.06
CA VAL A 77 32.97 6.50 -47.49
C VAL A 77 33.04 7.88 -48.19
N GLY A 78 33.39 8.95 -47.46
CA GLY A 78 33.52 10.32 -48.00
C GLY A 78 32.19 11.06 -48.20
N LYS A 79 31.09 10.54 -47.64
CA LYS A 79 29.74 11.14 -47.69
C LYS A 79 29.51 12.07 -46.49
N GLU A 80 30.26 13.17 -46.42
CA GLU A 80 30.21 14.08 -45.28
C GLU A 80 28.86 14.77 -45.07
N THR A 81 28.16 15.09 -46.16
CA THR A 81 26.83 15.73 -46.09
C THR A 81 25.81 14.83 -45.40
N GLU A 82 25.75 13.56 -45.79
CA GLU A 82 24.90 12.54 -45.16
C GLU A 82 25.27 12.34 -43.68
N ALA A 83 26.57 12.31 -43.36
CA ALA A 83 27.02 12.20 -41.98
C ALA A 83 26.53 13.37 -41.11
N ARG A 84 26.58 14.60 -41.63
CA ARG A 84 26.07 15.79 -40.93
C ARG A 84 24.57 15.71 -40.68
N GLU A 85 23.79 15.25 -41.67
CA GLU A 85 22.35 15.06 -41.52
C GLU A 85 22.01 14.02 -40.44
N LEU A 86 22.71 12.88 -40.43
CA LEU A 86 22.56 11.84 -39.41
C LEU A 86 22.88 12.37 -38.00
N LEU A 87 23.91 13.20 -37.86
CA LEU A 87 24.26 13.83 -36.58
C LEU A 87 23.21 14.86 -36.13
N ILE A 88 22.61 15.60 -37.05
CA ILE A 88 21.48 16.51 -36.73
C ILE A 88 20.27 15.70 -36.23
N GLN A 89 19.95 14.57 -36.87
CA GLN A 89 18.90 13.67 -36.40
C GLN A 89 19.22 13.11 -35.00
N LYS A 90 20.47 12.67 -34.78
CA LYS A 90 20.92 12.20 -33.47
C LYS A 90 20.76 13.27 -32.40
N LYS A 91 21.07 14.54 -32.70
CA LYS A 91 20.88 15.66 -31.75
C LYS A 91 19.41 15.81 -31.33
N LYS A 92 18.47 15.71 -32.26
CA LYS A 92 17.02 15.74 -31.94
C LYS A 92 16.64 14.55 -31.05
N LEU A 93 17.18 13.38 -31.35
CA LEU A 93 16.92 12.16 -30.59
C LEU A 93 17.48 12.25 -29.15
N MET A 94 18.65 12.85 -28.96
CA MET A 94 19.23 13.12 -27.64
C MET A 94 18.35 14.01 -26.77
N GLN A 95 17.62 14.97 -27.35
CA GLN A 95 16.64 15.76 -26.61
C GLN A 95 15.48 14.90 -26.11
N ALA A 96 14.96 14.00 -26.96
CA ALA A 96 13.92 13.05 -26.56
C ALA A 96 14.43 12.09 -25.46
N LEU A 97 15.69 11.67 -25.52
CA LEU A 97 16.35 10.85 -24.50
C LEU A 97 16.39 11.58 -23.14
N LYS A 98 16.82 12.86 -23.12
CA LYS A 98 16.81 13.70 -21.91
C LYS A 98 15.41 13.82 -21.31
N ASN A 99 14.40 14.05 -22.15
CA ASN A 99 13.01 14.14 -21.70
C ASN A 99 12.52 12.81 -21.09
N SER A 100 12.87 11.67 -21.70
CA SER A 100 12.52 10.34 -21.20
C SER A 100 13.18 10.06 -19.84
N LYS A 101 14.44 10.46 -19.66
CA LYS A 101 15.15 10.34 -18.37
C LYS A 101 14.47 11.18 -17.28
N ASN A 102 14.20 12.46 -17.56
CA ASN A 102 13.51 13.33 -16.61
C ASN A 102 12.12 12.76 -16.23
N ARG A 103 11.39 12.17 -17.19
CA ARG A 103 10.08 11.56 -16.92
C ARG A 103 10.19 10.38 -15.97
N ILE A 104 11.22 9.54 -16.11
CA ILE A 104 11.50 8.43 -15.20
C ILE A 104 11.79 8.96 -13.80
N GLU A 105 12.67 9.95 -13.67
CA GLU A 105 13.04 10.55 -12.36
C GLU A 105 11.81 11.09 -11.62
N VAL A 106 10.93 11.82 -12.31
CA VAL A 106 9.71 12.38 -11.69
C VAL A 106 8.73 11.27 -11.31
N LEU A 107 8.58 10.23 -12.13
CA LEU A 107 7.72 9.08 -11.81
C LEU A 107 8.24 8.26 -10.64
N ASP A 108 9.55 8.05 -10.55
CA ASP A 108 10.17 7.32 -9.45
C ASP A 108 10.00 8.11 -8.14
N LYS A 109 10.14 9.44 -8.19
CA LYS A 109 9.82 10.30 -7.04
C LYS A 109 8.35 10.20 -6.64
N LEU A 110 7.43 10.21 -7.60
CA LEU A 110 6.00 10.06 -7.33
C LEU A 110 5.68 8.71 -6.69
N SER A 111 6.23 7.61 -7.23
CA SER A 111 6.04 6.26 -6.68
C SER A 111 6.58 6.17 -5.25
N SER A 112 7.75 6.76 -4.95
CA SER A 112 8.27 6.83 -3.58
C SER A 112 7.29 7.54 -2.64
N LYS A 113 6.76 8.70 -3.05
CA LYS A 113 5.82 9.49 -2.24
C LYS A 113 4.48 8.77 -2.02
N ILE A 114 3.96 8.08 -3.03
CA ILE A 114 2.77 7.26 -2.89
C ILE A 114 3.02 6.10 -1.91
N ASN A 115 4.18 5.44 -1.99
CA ASN A 115 4.57 4.38 -1.06
C ASN A 115 4.71 4.88 0.39
N GLU A 116 5.24 6.07 0.62
CA GLU A 116 5.26 6.72 1.94
C GLU A 116 3.83 6.95 2.46
N ALA A 117 2.93 7.45 1.61
CA ALA A 117 1.52 7.66 1.96
C ALA A 117 0.78 6.34 2.28
N ILE A 118 1.03 5.27 1.49
CA ILE A 118 0.53 3.92 1.74
C ILE A 118 0.99 3.45 3.13
N SER A 119 2.29 3.54 3.42
CA SER A 119 2.87 3.09 4.70
C SER A 119 2.24 3.80 5.91
N LEU A 120 2.02 5.11 5.79
CA LEU A 120 1.37 5.90 6.83
C LEU A 120 -0.11 5.55 7.00
N LYS A 121 -0.85 5.33 5.89
CA LYS A 121 -2.25 4.87 5.95
C LYS A 121 -2.40 3.45 6.48
N GLU A 122 -1.49 2.54 6.15
CA GLU A 122 -1.44 1.19 6.72
C GLU A 122 -1.24 1.25 8.23
N THR A 123 -0.30 2.07 8.68
CA THR A 123 -0.07 2.30 10.11
C THR A 123 -1.33 2.85 10.80
N GLN A 124 -2.05 3.77 10.14
CA GLN A 124 -3.31 4.31 10.66
C GLN A 124 -4.40 3.24 10.74
N LEU A 125 -4.52 2.38 9.72
CA LEU A 125 -5.48 1.28 9.69
C LEU A 125 -5.19 0.25 10.78
N ILE A 126 -3.92 -0.14 10.96
CA ILE A 126 -3.48 -1.04 12.05
C ILE A 126 -3.86 -0.43 13.40
N GLY A 127 -3.60 0.87 13.59
CA GLY A 127 -3.99 1.58 14.81
C GLY A 127 -5.49 1.52 15.09
N GLN A 128 -6.34 1.75 14.07
CA GLN A 128 -7.79 1.67 14.23
C GLN A 128 -8.30 0.25 14.50
N VAL A 129 -7.69 -0.77 13.89
CA VAL A 129 -8.04 -2.17 14.13
C VAL A 129 -7.58 -2.63 15.51
N ALA A 130 -6.39 -2.23 15.96
CA ALA A 130 -5.84 -2.59 17.28
C ALA A 130 -6.51 -1.86 18.45
N ILE A 131 -7.15 -0.72 18.21
CA ILE A 131 -7.91 0.03 19.24
C ILE A 131 -9.34 -0.51 19.40
N GLN A 132 -9.80 -1.46 18.57
CA GLN A 132 -11.08 -2.12 18.83
C GLN A 132 -10.96 -2.85 20.18
N PRO A 133 -11.67 -2.39 21.24
CA PRO A 133 -11.78 -3.20 22.42
C PRO A 133 -12.55 -4.46 22.03
N GLU A 134 -12.10 -5.62 22.50
CA GLU A 134 -12.97 -6.78 22.68
C GLU A 134 -14.13 -6.30 23.57
N ASP A 135 -15.18 -5.76 22.94
CA ASP A 135 -16.37 -5.29 23.62
C ASP A 135 -16.93 -6.52 24.33
N ASN A 136 -16.88 -6.47 25.67
CA ASN A 136 -17.37 -7.46 26.63
C ASN A 136 -18.42 -8.39 26.01
N ILE A 137 -18.05 -9.67 25.87
CA ILE A 137 -19.02 -10.76 25.77
C ILE A 137 -19.77 -10.78 27.11
N SER A 138 -20.76 -9.90 27.24
CA SER A 138 -21.90 -10.09 28.11
C SER A 138 -22.82 -11.06 27.39
N ASP A 139 -22.42 -12.32 27.34
CA ASP A 139 -23.33 -13.43 27.16
C ASP A 139 -22.82 -14.58 28.00
N SER A 140 -23.75 -15.15 28.75
CA SER A 140 -23.65 -16.40 29.50
C SER A 140 -22.88 -17.48 28.73
N TYR A 141 -21.59 -17.65 29.03
CA TYR A 141 -20.83 -18.85 28.69
C TYR A 141 -20.22 -19.41 29.97
N GLY A 142 -20.39 -20.72 30.14
CA GLY A 142 -19.91 -21.47 31.29
C GLY A 142 -18.46 -21.12 31.59
N GLN A 143 -18.27 -20.58 32.79
CA GLN A 143 -16.99 -20.20 33.36
C GLN A 143 -16.01 -21.38 33.27
N ILE A 144 -15.09 -21.34 32.30
CA ILE A 144 -13.97 -22.28 32.25
C ILE A 144 -12.99 -21.84 33.33
N HIS A 145 -13.05 -22.51 34.48
CA HIS A 145 -12.07 -22.38 35.56
C HIS A 145 -10.81 -23.16 35.21
N PHE A 146 -9.71 -22.47 34.95
CA PHE A 146 -8.38 -23.07 34.99
C PHE A 146 -7.92 -23.14 36.43
N VAL A 147 -8.01 -24.33 37.04
CA VAL A 147 -7.47 -24.59 38.38
C VAL A 147 -5.99 -24.95 38.23
N SER A 148 -5.10 -23.99 38.47
CA SER A 148 -3.71 -24.31 38.83
C SER A 148 -3.63 -24.61 40.33
N PRO A 149 -2.93 -25.68 40.75
CA PRO A 149 -2.74 -26.01 42.16
C PRO A 149 -2.16 -24.82 42.95
N LYS A 150 -2.72 -24.60 44.14
CA LYS A 150 -2.43 -23.47 45.03
C LYS A 150 -1.05 -23.64 45.69
N GLU A 151 -0.26 -22.57 45.65
CA GLU A 151 0.72 -22.23 46.69
C GLU A 151 0.60 -20.72 47.00
N ASP A 152 0.96 -20.36 48.23
CA ASP A 152 0.32 -19.31 49.02
C ASP A 152 0.61 -17.85 48.64
N THR A 153 -0.47 -17.07 48.69
CA THR A 153 -0.63 -15.69 49.16
C THR A 153 0.62 -14.82 49.39
N VAL A 154 0.84 -13.83 48.51
CA VAL A 154 1.26 -12.48 48.90
C VAL A 154 0.44 -11.47 48.09
N GLU A 155 -0.41 -10.70 48.78
CA GLU A 155 -1.11 -9.58 48.19
C GLU A 155 -0.10 -8.51 47.74
N VAL A 156 -0.01 -8.27 46.44
CA VAL A 156 0.54 -7.02 45.91
C VAL A 156 -0.61 -6.24 45.30
N SER A 157 -1.12 -5.32 46.10
CA SER A 157 -2.05 -4.27 45.68
C SER A 157 -1.44 -3.50 44.50
N LYS A 158 -1.93 -3.74 43.28
CA LYS A 158 -1.67 -2.84 42.15
C LYS A 158 -2.62 -1.65 42.25
N SER A 159 -2.19 -0.60 42.95
CA SER A 159 -2.72 0.73 42.71
C SER A 159 -2.41 1.10 41.25
N LYS A 160 -3.44 1.11 40.40
CA LYS A 160 -3.35 1.69 39.05
C LYS A 160 -3.37 3.21 39.23
N ASP A 161 -2.18 3.81 39.31
CA ASP A 161 -2.05 5.26 39.35
C ASP A 161 -2.54 5.88 38.03
N PRO A 162 -3.47 6.84 38.06
CA PRO A 162 -4.04 7.47 36.86
C PRO A 162 -3.03 8.31 36.05
N SER A 163 -1.86 8.60 36.61
CA SER A 163 -0.81 9.46 36.00
C SER A 163 -0.07 8.83 34.82
N ILE A 164 0.18 7.52 34.84
CA ILE A 164 0.95 6.84 33.79
C ILE A 164 0.09 6.61 32.52
N LEU A 165 -1.23 6.52 32.68
CA LEU A 165 -2.16 6.33 31.56
C LEU A 165 -2.43 7.63 30.80
N SER A 166 -2.37 8.80 31.45
CA SER A 166 -2.52 10.10 30.80
C SER A 166 -1.30 10.46 29.97
N GLU A 167 -0.09 10.28 30.49
CA GLU A 167 1.16 10.56 29.77
C GLU A 167 1.31 9.68 28.52
N GLN A 168 0.94 8.40 28.61
CA GLN A 168 0.93 7.49 27.45
C GLN A 168 -0.12 7.86 26.40
N LYS A 169 -1.27 8.40 26.79
CA LYS A 169 -2.30 8.88 25.84
C LYS A 169 -1.87 10.17 25.15
N GLU A 170 -1.26 11.09 25.89
CA GLU A 170 -0.80 12.37 25.37
C GLU A 170 0.36 12.22 24.39
N ALA A 171 1.33 11.33 24.69
CA ALA A 171 2.40 10.97 23.78
C ALA A 171 1.89 10.31 22.49
N LYS A 172 0.91 9.40 22.59
CA LYS A 172 0.26 8.78 21.42
C LYS A 172 -0.51 9.79 20.56
N GLN A 173 -1.20 10.74 21.20
CA GLN A 173 -1.94 11.79 20.49
C GLN A 173 -0.99 12.74 19.76
N LYS A 174 0.10 13.16 20.41
CA LYS A 174 1.13 14.00 19.80
C LYS A 174 1.80 13.30 18.60
N GLN A 175 2.11 12.01 18.75
CA GLN A 175 2.65 11.19 17.65
C GLN A 175 1.66 11.04 16.48
N MET A 176 0.38 10.89 16.76
CA MET A 176 -0.67 10.81 15.73
C MET A 176 -0.78 12.12 14.94
N ASN A 177 -0.76 13.26 15.64
CA ASN A 177 -0.83 14.58 15.00
C ASN A 177 0.39 14.83 14.09
N GLU A 178 1.59 14.45 14.54
CA GLU A 178 2.81 14.55 13.72
C GLU A 178 2.73 13.69 12.45
N LYS A 179 2.19 12.46 12.56
CA LYS A 179 1.96 11.58 11.39
C LYS A 179 0.94 12.18 10.42
N LEU A 180 -0.08 12.88 10.93
CA LEU A 180 -1.10 13.51 10.10
C LEU A 180 -0.54 14.71 9.33
N GLU A 181 0.31 15.53 9.95
CA GLU A 181 1.00 16.63 9.27
C GLU A 181 1.94 16.11 8.18
N LYS A 182 2.73 15.06 8.47
CA LYS A 182 3.59 14.41 7.45
C LYS A 182 2.77 13.88 6.27
N LEU A 183 1.62 13.24 6.55
CA LEU A 183 0.70 12.77 5.51
C LEU A 183 0.18 13.93 4.65
N SER A 184 -0.22 15.04 5.27
CA SER A 184 -0.69 16.25 4.59
C SER A 184 0.37 16.81 3.64
N GLU A 185 1.63 16.87 4.08
CA GLU A 185 2.75 17.33 3.26
C GLU A 185 3.02 16.38 2.07
N ILE A 186 3.06 15.07 2.31
CA ILE A 186 3.25 14.07 1.24
C ILE A 186 2.13 14.14 0.19
N LEU A 187 0.87 14.32 0.61
CA LEU A 187 -0.24 14.43 -0.33
C LEU A 187 -0.15 15.70 -1.18
N LYS A 188 0.33 16.82 -0.62
CA LYS A 188 0.61 18.05 -1.39
C LYS A 188 1.71 17.81 -2.42
N ASP A 189 2.78 17.13 -2.04
CA ASP A 189 3.86 16.75 -2.96
C ASP A 189 3.34 15.88 -4.12
N VAL A 190 2.53 14.85 -3.81
CA VAL A 190 1.91 13.96 -4.81
C VAL A 190 1.07 14.76 -5.81
N LEU A 191 0.23 15.68 -5.32
CA LEU A 191 -0.60 16.54 -6.17
C LEU A 191 0.26 17.47 -7.03
N SER A 192 1.27 18.12 -6.45
CA SER A 192 2.14 19.03 -7.19
C SER A 192 2.97 18.31 -8.26
N ILE A 193 3.41 17.08 -8.00
CA ILE A 193 4.09 16.26 -9.01
C ILE A 193 3.11 15.90 -10.12
N ARG A 194 1.89 15.48 -9.78
CA ARG A 194 0.86 15.09 -10.75
C ARG A 194 0.49 16.22 -11.71
N GLU A 195 0.39 17.45 -11.24
CA GLU A 195 0.11 18.62 -12.09
C GLU A 195 1.22 18.90 -13.12
N ARG A 196 2.43 18.41 -12.88
CA ARG A 196 3.60 18.61 -13.75
C ARG A 196 3.84 17.43 -14.71
N LEU A 197 3.02 16.36 -14.65
CA LEU A 197 3.20 15.10 -15.38
C LEU A 197 2.36 14.94 -16.63
#